data_AF-A0A8S1BL52-F1
#
_entry.id   AF-A0A8S1BL52-F1
#
_cell.length_a   1.000
_cell.length_b   1.000
_cell.length_c   1.000
_cell.angle_alpha   90.00
_cell.angle_beta   90.00
_cell.angle_gamma   90.00
#
_symmetry.space_group_name_H-M   'P 1'
#
loop_
_entity.id
_entity.type
_entity.pdbx_description
1 polymer ?
#
loop_
_entity_poly.entity_id
_entity_poly.type
_entity_poly.pdbx_seq_one_letter_code
_entity_poly.pdbx_strand_id
1 'polypeptide(L)'
;MRILDEHQTFDRSYVAVNGLSVTGVNSHVLLHGHYKPKDLSRYKTSIPHLVTVTGRHEEAVKWLHQNLKSNPVDDEQLALLRNIHKRNIAGHVGRGYIILHRQEQVQDEYFGYARQV
;
A
#
# COMPACT_ATOMS: atom_id res chain seq x y z
N MET A 1 -35.68 7.81 1.36
CA MET A 1 -34.36 7.84 0.68
C MET A 1 -33.63 9.07 1.17
N ARG A 2 -32.45 8.92 1.79
CA ARG A 2 -31.61 10.05 2.21
C ARG A 2 -30.48 10.19 1.20
N ILE A 3 -30.33 11.37 0.63
CA ILE A 3 -29.19 11.71 -0.24
C ILE A 3 -28.05 12.16 0.69
N LEU A 4 -26.84 11.67 0.42
CA LEU A 4 -25.64 12.13 1.12
C LEU A 4 -25.02 13.26 0.31
N ASP A 5 -25.11 14.48 0.82
CA ASP A 5 -24.56 15.72 0.25
C ASP A 5 -23.33 16.23 1.01
N GLU A 6 -23.15 15.79 2.26
CA GLU A 6 -21.98 16.07 3.10
C GLU A 6 -21.23 14.78 3.49
N HIS A 7 -20.00 14.94 4.00
CA HIS A 7 -19.20 13.83 4.50
C HIS A 7 -19.86 13.21 5.74
N GLN A 8 -20.17 11.92 5.69
CA GLN A 8 -20.78 11.18 6.79
C GLN A 8 -19.88 10.02 7.22
N THR A 9 -19.89 9.73 8.52
CA THR A 9 -19.25 8.53 9.06
C THR A 9 -19.92 7.28 8.48
N PHE A 10 -19.12 6.34 8.02
CA PHE A 10 -19.61 5.09 7.45
C PHE A 10 -19.39 3.96 8.47
N ASP A 11 -20.50 3.38 8.92
CA ASP A 11 -20.52 2.31 9.95
C ASP A 11 -20.14 0.92 9.40
N ARG A 12 -19.82 0.83 8.10
CA ARG A 12 -19.25 -0.38 7.46
C ARG A 12 -20.14 -1.62 7.61
N SER A 13 -21.45 -1.45 7.52
CA SER A 13 -22.44 -2.53 7.54
C SER A 13 -22.63 -3.16 6.16
N TYR A 14 -23.81 -3.07 5.56
CA TYR A 14 -24.09 -3.58 4.22
C TYR A 14 -24.16 -2.45 3.20
N VAL A 15 -23.61 -2.68 2.01
CA VAL A 15 -23.68 -1.75 0.88
C VAL A 15 -24.29 -2.46 -0.33
N ALA A 16 -25.39 -1.92 -0.83
CA ALA A 16 -25.98 -2.35 -2.08
C ALA A 16 -25.40 -1.55 -3.25
N VAL A 17 -25.00 -2.24 -4.31
CA VAL A 17 -24.55 -1.64 -5.57
C VAL A 17 -25.48 -2.09 -6.69
N ASN A 18 -26.09 -1.12 -7.38
CA ASN A 18 -26.98 -1.35 -8.51
C ASN A 18 -26.26 -0.97 -9.81
N GLY A 19 -26.30 -1.87 -10.79
CA GLY A 19 -25.94 -1.59 -12.18
C GLY A 19 -27.17 -1.73 -13.05
N LEU A 20 -27.51 -0.69 -13.82
CA LEU A 20 -28.64 -0.67 -14.74
C LEU A 20 -28.13 -0.26 -16.11
N SER A 21 -28.40 -1.05 -17.14
CA SER A 21 -28.03 -0.74 -18.52
C SER A 21 -29.25 -0.35 -19.35
N VAL A 22 -29.06 0.61 -20.25
CA VAL A 22 -30.06 0.99 -21.27
C VAL A 22 -30.43 -0.20 -22.15
N THR A 23 -29.50 -1.14 -22.36
CA THR A 23 -29.71 -2.36 -23.16
C THR A 23 -30.45 -3.48 -22.39
N GLY A 24 -30.88 -3.22 -21.15
CA GLY A 24 -31.71 -4.13 -20.36
C GLY A 24 -30.95 -5.09 -19.44
N VAL A 25 -29.61 -5.02 -19.38
CA VAL A 25 -28.82 -5.79 -18.42
C VAL A 25 -28.80 -5.07 -17.08
N ASN A 26 -29.43 -5.68 -16.07
CA ASN A 26 -29.48 -5.16 -14.71
C ASN A 26 -28.73 -6.12 -13.77
N SER A 27 -27.99 -5.56 -12.82
CA SER A 27 -27.21 -6.29 -11.82
C SER A 27 -27.36 -5.66 -10.45
N HIS A 28 -27.40 -6.49 -9.41
CA HIS A 28 -27.41 -6.07 -8.02
C HIS A 28 -26.41 -6.88 -7.23
N VAL A 29 -25.62 -6.21 -6.39
CA VAL A 29 -24.67 -6.86 -5.48
C VAL A 29 -24.83 -6.27 -4.09
N LEU A 30 -24.89 -7.14 -3.09
CA LEU A 30 -24.84 -6.77 -1.69
C LEU A 30 -23.45 -7.09 -1.12
N LEU A 31 -22.76 -6.06 -0.64
CA LEU A 31 -21.44 -6.16 -0.03
C LEU A 31 -21.58 -6.10 1.49
N HIS A 32 -20.95 -7.04 2.18
CA HIS A 32 -20.83 -7.01 3.64
C HIS A 32 -19.50 -6.37 4.03
N GLY A 33 -19.56 -5.32 4.84
CA GLY A 33 -18.37 -4.64 5.34
C GLY A 33 -17.59 -5.52 6.30
N HIS A 34 -16.30 -5.68 6.03
CA HIS A 34 -15.39 -6.43 6.87
C HIS A 34 -14.41 -5.47 7.54
N TYR A 35 -14.49 -5.35 8.87
CA TYR A 35 -13.57 -4.56 9.67
C TYR A 35 -12.70 -5.46 10.54
N LYS A 36 -11.39 -5.42 10.29
CA LYS A 36 -10.39 -6.02 11.16
C LYS A 36 -9.59 -4.89 11.82
N PRO A 37 -9.79 -4.62 13.12
CA PRO A 37 -8.99 -3.60 13.81
C PRO A 37 -7.52 -4.02 13.79
N LYS A 38 -6.64 -3.04 13.58
CA LYS A 38 -5.21 -3.27 13.52
C LYS A 38 -4.63 -3.39 14.93
N ASP A 39 -3.91 -4.47 15.20
CA ASP A 39 -3.17 -4.64 16.45
C ASP A 39 -1.80 -3.96 16.34
N LEU A 40 -1.68 -2.77 16.93
CA LEU A 40 -0.45 -1.98 16.93
C LEU A 40 0.65 -2.56 17.82
N SER A 41 0.32 -3.47 18.72
CA SER A 41 1.28 -4.07 19.66
C SER A 41 1.97 -5.31 19.10
N ARG A 42 1.32 -6.00 18.16
CA ARG A 42 1.72 -7.32 17.66
C ARG A 42 3.06 -7.35 16.94
N TYR A 43 3.36 -6.31 16.17
CA TYR A 43 4.47 -6.34 15.21
C TYR A 43 5.63 -5.42 15.62
N LYS A 44 5.83 -5.18 16.92
CA LYS A 44 6.96 -4.37 17.42
C LYS A 44 8.29 -5.06 17.12
N THR A 45 9.10 -4.46 16.26
CA THR A 45 10.48 -4.89 16.01
C THR A 45 11.40 -3.69 15.93
N SER A 46 12.62 -3.83 16.46
CA SER A 46 13.72 -2.89 16.31
C SER A 46 14.53 -3.13 15.03
N ILE A 47 14.23 -4.22 14.30
CA ILE A 47 14.98 -4.64 13.12
C ILE A 47 14.50 -3.82 11.91
N PRO A 48 15.40 -3.26 11.10
CA PRO A 48 15.04 -2.59 9.85
C PRO A 48 14.34 -3.55 8.88
N HIS A 49 13.32 -3.05 8.16
CA HIS A 49 12.59 -3.84 7.19
C HIS A 49 13.17 -3.67 5.79
N LEU A 50 13.72 -4.75 5.23
CA LEU A 50 14.01 -4.82 3.81
C LEU A 50 12.72 -5.15 3.02
N VAL A 51 12.46 -4.38 1.98
CA VAL A 51 11.34 -4.59 1.05
C VAL A 51 11.89 -4.52 -0.36
N THR A 52 11.61 -5.55 -1.15
CA THR A 52 11.89 -5.58 -2.58
C THR A 52 10.62 -5.26 -3.34
N VAL A 53 10.75 -4.44 -4.39
CA VAL A 53 9.64 -4.04 -5.23
C VAL A 53 10.05 -4.12 -6.69
N THR A 54 9.07 -4.37 -7.55
CA THR A 54 9.30 -4.47 -8.99
C THR A 54 8.17 -3.76 -9.72
N GLY A 55 8.41 -3.33 -10.95
CA GLY A 55 7.41 -2.65 -11.75
C GLY A 55 7.71 -2.72 -13.24
N ARG A 56 6.71 -2.39 -14.07
CA ARG A 56 6.87 -2.30 -15.52
C ARG A 56 7.81 -1.16 -15.95
N HIS A 57 7.85 -0.07 -15.18
CA HIS A 57 8.71 1.09 -15.44
C HIS A 57 9.50 1.47 -14.18
N GLU A 58 10.69 2.06 -14.35
CA GLU A 58 11.55 2.46 -13.24
C GLU A 58 10.89 3.56 -12.39
N GLU A 59 10.11 4.44 -13.01
CA GLU A 59 9.34 5.50 -12.37
C GLU A 59 8.32 4.95 -11.39
N ALA A 60 7.69 3.81 -11.72
CA ALA A 60 6.74 3.14 -10.81
C ALA A 60 7.45 2.61 -9.56
N VAL A 61 8.67 2.07 -9.72
CA VAL A 61 9.52 1.63 -8.61
C VAL A 61 9.95 2.82 -7.75
N LYS A 62 10.39 3.92 -8.37
CA LYS A 62 10.78 5.16 -7.69
C LYS A 62 9.61 5.77 -6.92
N TRP A 63 8.43 5.85 -7.54
CA TRP A 63 7.23 6.36 -6.89
C TRP A 63 6.85 5.52 -5.66
N LEU A 64 6.90 4.19 -5.77
CA LEU A 64 6.61 3.31 -4.64
C LEU A 64 7.64 3.46 -3.51
N HIS A 65 8.93 3.61 -3.83
CA HIS A 65 9.96 3.91 -2.84
C HIS A 65 9.68 5.23 -2.11
N GLN A 66 9.33 6.30 -2.84
CA GLN A 66 9.01 7.59 -2.25
C GLN A 66 7.77 7.50 -1.36
N ASN A 67 6.72 6.81 -1.81
CA ASN A 67 5.50 6.60 -1.05
C ASN A 67 5.75 5.80 0.25
N LEU A 68 6.62 4.80 0.22
CA LEU A 68 7.01 4.03 1.40
C LEU A 68 7.85 4.84 2.39
N LYS A 69 8.64 5.82 1.91
CA LYS A 69 9.40 6.74 2.79
C LYS A 69 8.52 7.82 3.41
N SER A 70 7.50 8.29 2.69
CA SER A 70 6.64 9.39 3.15
C SER A 70 5.60 8.96 4.20
N ASN A 71 5.32 7.66 4.30
CA ASN A 71 4.32 7.12 5.19
C ASN A 71 4.96 6.39 6.39
N PRO A 72 4.28 6.33 7.55
CA PRO A 72 4.71 5.50 8.66
C PRO A 72 4.84 4.03 8.25
N VAL A 73 5.84 3.34 8.80
CA VAL A 73 6.10 1.93 8.48
C VAL A 73 4.94 1.06 8.96
N ASP A 74 4.23 0.43 8.02
CA ASP A 74 3.12 -0.48 8.27
C ASP A 74 3.50 -1.95 7.98
N ASP A 75 3.62 -2.77 9.03
CA ASP A 75 3.97 -4.19 8.90
C ASP A 75 3.00 -5.01 8.03
N GLU A 76 1.69 -4.76 8.08
CA GLU A 76 0.71 -5.50 7.28
C GLU A 76 0.83 -5.11 5.80
N GLN A 77 1.10 -3.83 5.52
CA GLN A 77 1.41 -3.35 4.16
C GLN A 77 2.71 -3.96 3.63
N LEU A 78 3.78 -3.96 4.44
CA LEU A 78 5.06 -4.54 4.05
C LEU A 78 4.95 -6.05 3.81
N ALA A 79 4.18 -6.77 4.63
CA ALA A 79 3.90 -8.18 4.42
C ALA A 79 3.18 -8.44 3.09
N LEU A 80 2.19 -7.60 2.74
CA LEU A 80 1.50 -7.68 1.46
C LEU A 80 2.45 -7.44 0.28
N LEU A 81 3.30 -6.41 0.35
CA LEU A 81 4.29 -6.12 -0.69
C LEU A 81 5.30 -7.24 -0.87
N ARG A 82 5.80 -7.83 0.23
CA ARG A 82 6.67 -9.00 0.18
C ARG A 82 5.99 -10.19 -0.46
N ASN A 83 4.70 -10.41 -0.19
CA ASN A 83 3.95 -11.50 -0.80
C ASN A 83 3.77 -11.31 -2.31
N ILE A 84 3.45 -10.08 -2.76
CA ILE A 84 3.33 -9.76 -4.18
C ILE A 84 4.66 -9.97 -4.90
N HIS A 85 5.76 -9.49 -4.33
CA HIS A 85 7.08 -9.49 -4.97
C HIS A 85 7.97 -10.68 -4.60
N LYS A 86 7.41 -11.70 -3.94
CA LYS A 86 8.15 -12.91 -3.54
C LYS A 86 8.68 -13.70 -4.75
N ARG A 87 8.00 -13.61 -5.89
CA ARG A 87 8.33 -14.32 -7.13
C ARG A 87 8.50 -13.32 -8.26
N ASN A 88 9.20 -13.73 -9.30
CA ASN A 88 9.34 -12.94 -10.50
C ASN A 88 7.96 -12.69 -11.14
N ILE A 89 7.66 -11.43 -11.47
CA ILE A 89 6.44 -11.02 -12.16
C ILE A 89 6.80 -10.75 -13.61
N ALA A 90 6.18 -11.47 -14.54
CA ALA A 90 6.45 -11.32 -15.97
C ALA A 90 6.13 -9.89 -16.44
N GLY A 91 7.04 -9.30 -17.23
CA GLY A 91 6.89 -7.93 -17.73
C GLY A 91 7.30 -6.83 -16.75
N HIS A 92 7.76 -7.17 -15.54
CA HIS A 92 8.42 -6.20 -14.66
C HIS A 92 9.92 -6.13 -14.98
N VAL A 93 10.31 -5.07 -15.69
CA VAL A 93 11.71 -4.81 -16.04
C VAL A 93 12.42 -3.97 -14.97
N GLY A 94 11.69 -3.11 -14.26
CA GLY A 94 12.22 -2.30 -13.16
C GLY A 94 12.25 -3.09 -11.85
N ARG A 95 13.37 -3.03 -11.12
CA ARG A 95 13.54 -3.64 -9.80
C ARG A 95 14.16 -2.64 -8.84
N GLY A 96 13.76 -2.70 -7.59
CA GLY A 96 14.29 -1.85 -6.53
C GLY A 96 14.18 -2.52 -5.17
N TYR A 97 14.97 -2.05 -4.24
CA TYR A 97 14.82 -2.40 -2.84
C TYR A 97 14.90 -1.14 -1.98
N ILE A 98 14.28 -1.22 -0.81
CA ILE A 98 14.30 -0.17 0.19
C ILE A 98 14.44 -0.80 1.57
N ILE A 99 15.25 -0.15 2.41
CA ILE A 99 15.39 -0.49 3.83
C ILE A 99 14.65 0.58 4.62
N LEU A 100 13.61 0.17 5.34
CA LEU A 100 12.78 1.04 6.16
C LEU A 100 13.12 0.82 7.63
N HIS A 101 13.49 1.90 8.33
CA HIS A 101 13.76 1.86 9.76
C HIS A 101 12.53 2.33 10.52
N ARG A 102 12.20 1.64 11.61
CA ARG A 102 11.22 2.10 12.59
C ARG A 102 11.97 2.92 13.63
N GLN A 103 12.34 4.16 13.29
CA GLN A 103 12.88 5.10 14.28
C GLN A 103 11.99 6.34 14.32
N GLU A 104 11.55 6.70 15.52
CA GLU A 104 11.23 8.09 15.85
C GLU A 104 12.48 8.92 15.50
N GLN A 105 12.35 9.82 14.51
CA GLN A 105 13.26 10.93 14.23
C GLN A 105 14.75 10.65 14.54
N VAL A 106 15.51 10.12 13.57
CA VAL A 106 16.97 10.26 13.60
C VAL A 106 17.46 10.81 12.26
N GLN A 107 18.22 11.89 12.40
CA GLN A 107 18.80 12.83 11.46
C GLN A 107 19.40 12.20 10.19
N ASP A 108 19.14 12.82 9.03
CA ASP A 108 19.74 12.46 7.74
C ASP A 108 21.28 12.50 7.79
N GLU A 109 21.93 11.33 7.71
CA GLU A 109 23.36 11.26 7.38
C GLU A 109 23.56 11.20 5.86
N TYR A 110 24.14 12.28 5.33
CA TYR A 110 24.57 12.42 3.94
C TYR A 110 25.79 11.52 3.68
N PHE A 111 25.63 10.45 2.89
CA PHE A 111 26.77 9.74 2.32
C PHE A 111 27.01 10.21 0.87
N GLY A 112 28.00 11.09 0.72
CA GLY A 112 28.49 11.55 -0.58
C GLY A 112 29.19 10.42 -1.34
N TYR A 113 28.95 10.35 -2.65
CA TYR A 113 29.71 9.48 -3.55
C TYR A 113 31.12 10.06 -3.73
N ALA A 114 32.13 9.37 -3.19
CA ALA A 114 33.50 9.57 -3.61
C ALA A 114 33.65 9.10 -5.06
N ARG A 115 34.09 10.02 -5.93
CA ARG A 115 34.66 9.69 -7.24
C ARG A 115 35.73 8.62 -7.06
N GLN A 116 35.72 7.61 -7.94
CA GLN A 116 36.92 6.85 -8.22
C GLN A 116 37.26 7.01 -9.70
N VAL A 117 38.55 7.23 -9.89
CA VAL A 117 39.29 7.71 -11.06
C VAL A 117 39.14 6.80 -12.26
#